data_AF-A0AAN6BY21-F1
#
_entry.id   AF-A0AAN6BY21-F1
#
_cell.length_a   1.000
_cell.length_b   1.000
_cell.length_c   1.000
_cell.angle_alpha   90.00
_cell.angle_beta   90.00
_cell.angle_gamma   90.00
#
_symmetry.space_group_name_H-M   'P 1'
#
loop_
_entity.id
_entity.type
_entity.pdbx_description
1 polymer ?
#
loop_
_entity_poly.entity_id
_entity_poly.type
_entity_poly.pdbx_seq_one_letter_code
_entity_poly.pdbx_strand_id
1 'polypeptide(L)'
;MPIPENDSRLRLLRTAFVVYYHSDLEKSKEFLSDFGFEVAEDRGDEVFYKGYGAEPYVYVARKAKGDSEFGGGAYEVESREELERAAKLPSATAISPLNAPGGGEIVTLTDPVGHKVHLVYGQTLREPEEMNLKKLVVNYEDDKPRKGKFQRFEPGPAPVHRWGHYGVTYPQGKYQEMFDWYTSTFALAVSDVVLKDDKPITCFFHIDRGLEFTDHHAFFFKMAKPDQTPTVAHAAFEVHDFDTQQLGHQYLREKGHELCWGVGRHVLGSQIFDYWFDSSKFVLPIPQPGQALIKISAFGINRMDISQRRGGYPVPFGASNTLGVEFSGSIETFGDNNRRGFQEGDEVFGLAYGGAYAEYIAVSTGMLMRKPNALSLAQCAAIPKAWMTATQALHQVLEFQPGKSILWHAGASGVSIAGIQLSRAAGASTIFTTAGTQEKCNLTTSERIGATVAINYKTEDFVEVIQRYTNGKGVNYIVDFVGGPYFQRNLEAAGRDCRIVMLGRMGGMKAPDADLTPVLRKRIRFEGSTLRSRDESYQSKLREMLETYLPKFETGDFTVVLHKTLSWHEIQEGHRQIEQSENSGKIVCLVD
;
A
#
# COMPACT_ATOMS: atom_id res chain seq x y z
N MET A 1 -40.06 -1.37 9.56
CA MET A 1 -41.49 -1.75 9.65
C MET A 1 -41.61 -2.78 10.75
N PRO A 2 -42.71 -2.87 11.51
CA PRO A 2 -42.80 -3.86 12.58
C PRO A 2 -42.55 -5.26 12.02
N ILE A 3 -41.70 -6.03 12.70
CA ILE A 3 -41.45 -7.43 12.34
C ILE A 3 -42.75 -8.21 12.58
N PRO A 4 -43.27 -8.96 11.60
CA PRO A 4 -44.47 -9.75 11.78
C PRO A 4 -44.34 -10.72 12.97
N GLU A 5 -45.43 -10.95 13.70
CA GLU A 5 -45.44 -11.94 14.80
C GLU A 5 -45.10 -13.36 14.30
N ASN A 6 -45.41 -13.66 13.04
CA ASN A 6 -45.12 -14.93 12.38
C ASN A 6 -43.79 -14.94 11.60
N ASP A 7 -42.88 -14.00 11.86
CA ASP A 7 -41.57 -14.00 11.22
C ASP A 7 -40.77 -15.26 11.62
N SER A 8 -40.42 -16.06 10.61
CA SER A 8 -39.70 -17.31 10.77
C SER A 8 -38.23 -17.11 11.10
N ARG A 9 -37.69 -15.90 10.91
CA ARG A 9 -36.30 -15.55 11.20
C ARG A 9 -36.07 -15.43 12.71
N LEU A 10 -34.85 -15.77 13.14
CA LEU A 10 -34.43 -15.66 14.54
C LEU A 10 -34.24 -14.20 14.93
N ARG A 11 -34.89 -13.78 16.01
CA ARG A 11 -34.82 -12.39 16.48
C ARG A 11 -33.58 -12.16 17.33
N LEU A 12 -32.80 -11.15 16.95
CA LEU A 12 -31.54 -10.78 17.60
C LEU A 12 -31.72 -9.46 18.36
N LEU A 13 -30.95 -9.28 19.44
CA LEU A 13 -30.87 -8.03 20.21
C LEU A 13 -29.68 -7.20 19.79
N ARG A 14 -28.49 -7.82 19.76
CA ARG A 14 -27.20 -7.17 19.47
C ARG A 14 -26.13 -8.19 19.14
N THR A 15 -25.00 -7.71 18.65
CA THR A 15 -23.72 -8.44 18.67
C THR A 15 -23.27 -8.61 20.12
N ALA A 16 -22.77 -9.81 20.46
CA ALA A 16 -22.41 -10.16 21.84
C ALA A 16 -20.87 -10.21 22.02
N PHE A 17 -20.20 -11.14 21.34
CA PHE A 17 -18.74 -11.27 21.36
C PHE A 17 -18.19 -11.97 20.12
N VAL A 18 -16.90 -11.80 19.89
CA VAL A 18 -16.17 -12.49 18.82
C VAL A 18 -15.15 -13.47 19.38
N VAL A 19 -14.92 -14.59 18.70
CA VAL A 19 -13.96 -15.62 19.12
C VAL A 19 -12.83 -15.72 18.11
N TYR A 20 -11.60 -15.70 18.59
CA TYR A 20 -10.39 -15.91 17.78
C TYR A 20 -9.48 -16.94 18.44
N TYR A 21 -8.86 -17.78 17.62
CA TYR A 21 -7.77 -18.66 18.00
C TYR A 21 -6.47 -18.05 17.49
N HIS A 22 -5.52 -17.82 18.40
CA HIS A 22 -4.23 -17.21 18.11
C HIS A 22 -3.11 -18.24 18.25
N SER A 23 -2.27 -18.34 17.23
CA SER A 23 -1.05 -19.18 17.27
C SER A 23 -0.04 -18.68 18.31
N ASP A 24 0.02 -17.36 18.51
CA ASP A 24 0.77 -16.70 19.59
C ASP A 24 -0.19 -15.93 20.49
N LEU A 25 -0.72 -16.61 21.50
CA LEU A 25 -1.69 -16.01 22.42
C LEU A 25 -1.07 -14.86 23.22
N GLU A 26 0.18 -14.97 23.68
CA GLU A 26 0.83 -13.95 24.53
C GLU A 26 1.02 -12.64 23.77
N LYS A 27 1.49 -12.71 22.53
CA LYS A 27 1.59 -11.52 21.66
C LYS A 27 0.21 -10.91 21.38
N SER A 28 -0.82 -11.75 21.31
CA SER A 28 -2.20 -11.29 21.14
C SER A 28 -2.73 -10.61 22.41
N LYS A 29 -2.35 -11.06 23.61
CA LYS A 29 -2.70 -10.38 24.87
C LYS A 29 -2.12 -8.97 24.93
N GLU A 30 -0.85 -8.82 24.54
CA GLU A 30 -0.20 -7.50 24.45
C GLU A 30 -0.95 -6.58 23.49
N PHE A 31 -1.22 -7.05 22.27
CA PHE A 31 -1.97 -6.28 21.28
C PHE A 31 -3.36 -5.89 21.78
N LEU A 32 -4.14 -6.82 22.33
CA LEU A 32 -5.51 -6.55 22.79
C LEU A 32 -5.54 -5.54 23.95
N SER A 33 -4.57 -5.62 24.86
CA SER A 33 -4.41 -4.61 25.92
C SER A 33 -4.06 -3.24 25.34
N ASP A 34 -3.11 -3.18 24.39
CA ASP A 34 -2.72 -1.92 23.75
C ASP A 34 -3.80 -1.36 22.80
N PHE A 35 -4.67 -2.22 22.28
CA PHE A 35 -5.83 -1.84 21.46
C PHE A 35 -6.91 -1.17 22.31
N GLY A 36 -6.96 -1.45 23.62
CA GLY A 36 -7.88 -0.83 24.58
C GLY A 36 -8.94 -1.77 25.15
N PHE A 37 -8.72 -3.09 25.06
CA PHE A 37 -9.51 -4.05 25.82
C PHE A 37 -8.99 -4.21 27.25
N GLU A 38 -9.89 -4.60 28.15
CA GLU A 38 -9.55 -5.04 29.49
C GLU A 38 -9.83 -6.53 29.69
N VAL A 39 -9.03 -7.20 30.50
CA VAL A 39 -9.27 -8.61 30.83
C VAL A 39 -10.49 -8.73 31.75
N ALA A 40 -11.48 -9.50 31.34
CA ALA A 40 -12.62 -9.91 32.17
C ALA A 40 -12.27 -11.15 33.00
N GLU A 41 -11.64 -12.14 32.36
CA GLU A 41 -11.20 -13.39 32.97
C GLU A 41 -10.06 -14.01 32.14
N ASP A 42 -8.96 -14.43 32.77
CA ASP A 42 -7.84 -15.14 32.11
C ASP A 42 -7.75 -16.57 32.67
N ARG A 43 -7.89 -17.57 31.80
CA ARG A 43 -7.82 -19.00 32.12
C ARG A 43 -6.56 -19.67 31.56
N GLY A 44 -5.53 -18.89 31.22
CA GLY A 44 -4.31 -19.36 30.58
C GLY A 44 -4.45 -19.43 29.07
N ASP A 45 -4.94 -20.56 28.55
CA ASP A 45 -5.11 -20.82 27.10
C ASP A 45 -6.40 -20.21 26.51
N GLU A 46 -7.22 -19.55 27.34
CA GLU A 46 -8.44 -18.84 26.95
C GLU A 46 -8.56 -17.57 27.80
N VAL A 47 -8.70 -16.42 27.15
CA VAL A 47 -8.83 -15.12 27.81
C VAL A 47 -10.06 -14.40 27.27
N PHE A 48 -10.87 -13.91 28.18
CA PHE A 48 -12.07 -13.12 27.91
C PHE A 48 -11.73 -11.64 28.12
N TYR A 49 -12.00 -10.84 27.11
CA TYR A 49 -11.76 -9.40 27.10
C TYR A 49 -13.09 -8.66 27.06
N LYS A 50 -13.18 -7.60 27.84
CA LYS A 50 -14.32 -6.69 27.97
C LYS A 50 -13.96 -5.28 27.52
N GLY A 51 -14.99 -4.51 27.20
CA GLY A 51 -14.93 -3.06 27.15
C GLY A 51 -15.48 -2.44 28.45
N TYR A 52 -15.57 -1.11 28.47
CA TYR A 52 -16.18 -0.35 29.57
C TYR A 52 -17.72 -0.38 29.55
N GLY A 53 -18.34 -0.96 28.52
CA GLY A 53 -19.79 -1.17 28.43
C GLY A 53 -20.34 -2.24 29.39
N ALA A 54 -21.64 -2.52 29.28
CA ALA A 54 -22.36 -3.45 30.15
C ALA A 54 -22.09 -4.94 29.83
N GLU A 55 -21.54 -5.24 28.65
CA GLU A 55 -21.24 -6.60 28.21
C GLU A 55 -20.26 -7.28 29.20
N PRO A 56 -20.49 -8.56 29.57
CA PRO A 56 -19.55 -9.28 30.43
C PRO A 56 -18.19 -9.49 29.76
N TYR A 57 -18.17 -9.64 28.43
CA TYR A 57 -17.00 -9.68 27.57
C TYR A 57 -17.46 -9.48 26.11
N VAL A 58 -16.53 -9.07 25.24
CA VAL A 58 -16.76 -8.74 23.82
C VAL A 58 -15.79 -9.43 22.88
N TYR A 59 -14.67 -9.96 23.40
CA TYR A 59 -13.66 -10.68 22.62
C TYR A 59 -13.15 -11.89 23.41
N VAL A 60 -13.01 -13.03 22.75
CA VAL A 60 -12.44 -14.25 23.32
C VAL A 60 -11.18 -14.63 22.55
N ALA A 61 -10.04 -14.57 23.23
CA ALA A 61 -8.75 -14.98 22.69
C ALA A 61 -8.43 -16.40 23.19
N ARG A 62 -8.32 -17.36 22.28
CA ARG A 62 -7.95 -18.76 22.60
C ARG A 62 -6.60 -19.10 22.00
N LYS A 63 -5.87 -20.01 22.63
CA LYS A 63 -4.68 -20.59 22.02
C LYS A 63 -5.05 -21.53 20.88
N ALA A 64 -4.50 -21.30 19.70
CA ALA A 64 -4.66 -22.19 18.56
C ALA A 64 -3.84 -23.48 18.75
N LYS A 65 -4.34 -24.58 18.18
CA LYS A 65 -3.58 -25.86 18.12
C LYS A 65 -2.58 -25.88 16.95
N GLY A 66 -2.66 -24.89 16.06
CA GLY A 66 -1.82 -24.72 14.88
C GLY A 66 -1.89 -23.26 14.44
N ASP A 67 -2.32 -23.02 13.21
CA ASP A 67 -2.49 -21.67 12.67
C ASP A 67 -3.64 -20.91 13.37
N SER A 68 -3.59 -19.58 13.29
CA SER A 68 -4.65 -18.72 13.81
C SER A 68 -5.95 -18.94 13.02
N GLU A 69 -7.09 -18.97 13.71
CA GLU A 69 -8.40 -19.28 13.12
C GLU A 69 -9.48 -18.35 13.68
N PHE A 70 -10.43 -17.98 12.82
CA PHE A 70 -11.64 -17.30 13.27
C PHE A 70 -12.60 -18.29 13.93
N GLY A 71 -12.91 -18.07 15.21
CA GLY A 71 -13.77 -18.94 16.00
C GLY A 71 -15.26 -18.69 15.82
N GLY A 72 -15.65 -17.53 15.28
CA GLY A 72 -17.05 -17.17 15.04
C GLY A 72 -17.46 -15.85 15.69
N GLY A 73 -18.58 -15.30 15.23
CA GLY A 73 -19.23 -14.12 15.82
C GLY A 73 -20.50 -14.51 16.57
N ALA A 74 -20.82 -13.82 17.67
CA ALA A 74 -21.99 -14.12 18.49
C ALA A 74 -23.08 -13.04 18.46
N TYR A 75 -24.34 -13.46 18.50
CA TYR A 75 -25.48 -12.56 18.74
C TYR A 75 -26.22 -12.97 20.00
N GLU A 76 -26.71 -11.97 20.73
CA GLU A 76 -27.71 -12.19 21.77
C GLU A 76 -29.08 -12.32 21.11
N VAL A 77 -29.82 -13.38 21.42
CA VAL A 77 -31.19 -13.59 20.90
C VAL A 77 -32.23 -12.94 21.82
N GLU A 78 -33.36 -12.53 21.26
CA GLU A 78 -34.42 -11.80 21.99
C GLU A 78 -35.00 -12.59 23.17
N SER A 79 -35.05 -13.92 23.07
CA SER A 79 -35.62 -14.75 24.13
C SER A 79 -35.01 -16.16 24.15
N ARG A 80 -35.30 -16.90 25.23
CA ARG A 80 -34.90 -18.31 25.33
C ARG A 80 -35.57 -19.17 24.25
N GLU A 81 -36.81 -18.85 23.90
CA GLU A 81 -37.56 -19.52 22.84
C GLU A 81 -36.87 -19.35 21.46
N GLU A 82 -36.27 -18.19 21.18
CA GLU A 82 -35.45 -18.00 19.98
C GLU A 82 -34.22 -18.91 19.99
N LEU A 83 -33.57 -19.11 21.14
CA LEU A 83 -32.46 -20.06 21.29
C LEU A 83 -32.93 -21.50 21.04
N GLU A 84 -34.11 -21.88 21.51
CA GLU A 84 -34.73 -23.18 21.26
C GLU A 84 -35.13 -23.38 19.80
N ARG A 85 -35.58 -22.34 19.12
CA ARG A 85 -35.81 -22.35 17.67
C ARG A 85 -34.50 -22.56 16.93
N ALA A 86 -33.45 -21.85 17.31
CA ALA A 86 -32.14 -21.98 16.69
C ALA A 86 -31.57 -23.39 16.82
N ALA A 87 -31.68 -24.01 17.98
CA ALA A 87 -31.21 -25.38 18.25
C ALA A 87 -31.88 -26.46 17.37
N LYS A 88 -33.00 -26.14 16.72
CA LYS A 88 -33.71 -27.03 15.79
C LYS A 88 -33.27 -26.88 14.33
N LEU A 89 -32.41 -25.90 14.03
CA LEU A 89 -31.91 -25.69 12.68
C LEU A 89 -30.89 -26.78 12.27
N PRO A 90 -30.79 -27.13 10.98
CA PRO A 90 -29.97 -28.26 10.54
C PRO A 90 -28.47 -28.18 10.89
N SER A 91 -27.89 -26.97 10.94
CA SER A 91 -26.47 -26.77 11.25
C SER A 91 -26.20 -26.44 12.73
N ALA A 92 -27.22 -26.59 13.59
CA ALA A 92 -27.14 -26.20 14.99
C ALA A 92 -26.50 -27.26 15.89
N THR A 93 -25.73 -26.80 16.86
CA THR A 93 -25.41 -27.59 18.05
C THR A 93 -26.62 -27.64 19.00
N ALA A 94 -26.63 -28.62 19.91
CA ALA A 94 -27.55 -28.59 21.03
C ALA A 94 -27.32 -27.35 21.92
N ILE A 95 -28.36 -26.91 22.62
CA ILE A 95 -28.24 -25.90 23.67
C ILE A 95 -27.30 -26.41 24.74
N SER A 96 -26.31 -25.61 25.09
CA SER A 96 -25.35 -25.92 26.14
C SER A 96 -25.11 -24.72 27.05
N PRO A 97 -24.69 -24.94 28.31
CA PRO A 97 -24.30 -23.84 29.18
C PRO A 97 -23.12 -23.04 28.59
N LEU A 98 -23.21 -21.71 28.62
CA LEU A 98 -22.13 -20.82 28.21
C LEU A 98 -21.13 -20.68 29.35
N ASN A 99 -20.02 -21.42 29.25
CA ASN A 99 -18.95 -21.36 30.25
C ASN A 99 -18.01 -20.15 30.04
N ALA A 100 -18.52 -18.95 30.30
CA ALA A 100 -17.82 -17.68 30.17
C ALA A 100 -18.31 -16.68 31.24
N PRO A 101 -17.62 -15.55 31.47
CA PRO A 101 -18.12 -14.49 32.36
C PRO A 101 -19.56 -14.10 32.03
N GLY A 102 -20.40 -13.95 33.07
CA GLY A 102 -21.83 -13.67 32.93
C GLY A 102 -22.71 -14.91 32.68
N GLY A 103 -22.14 -16.07 32.35
CA GLY A 103 -22.88 -17.32 32.15
C GLY A 103 -23.86 -17.27 30.98
N GLY A 104 -24.94 -18.05 31.05
CA GLY A 104 -26.00 -18.13 30.04
C GLY A 104 -26.05 -19.47 29.31
N GLU A 105 -26.72 -19.49 28.17
CA GLU A 105 -26.85 -20.63 27.27
C GLU A 105 -26.36 -20.24 25.87
N ILE A 106 -25.83 -21.21 25.11
CA ILE A 106 -25.30 -21.01 23.76
C ILE A 106 -25.73 -22.12 22.79
N VAL A 107 -26.02 -21.70 21.54
CA VAL A 107 -26.17 -22.54 20.35
C VAL A 107 -25.21 -22.02 19.29
N THR A 108 -24.52 -22.91 18.57
CA THR A 108 -23.68 -22.53 17.43
C THR A 108 -24.30 -23.05 16.14
N LEU A 109 -24.46 -22.16 15.17
CA LEU A 109 -24.81 -22.47 13.80
C LEU A 109 -23.56 -22.41 12.92
N THR A 110 -23.54 -23.21 11.86
CA THR A 110 -22.54 -23.10 10.79
C THR A 110 -23.22 -22.55 9.54
N ASP A 111 -22.67 -21.49 8.97
CA ASP A 111 -23.15 -20.89 7.74
C ASP A 111 -22.75 -21.73 6.50
N PRO A 112 -23.24 -21.40 5.30
CA PRO A 112 -23.04 -22.25 4.12
C PRO A 112 -21.58 -22.43 3.67
N VAL A 113 -20.66 -21.58 4.16
CA VAL A 113 -19.24 -21.63 3.80
C VAL A 113 -18.36 -22.04 4.98
N GLY A 114 -18.96 -22.39 6.11
CA GLY A 114 -18.27 -22.95 7.27
C GLY A 114 -18.01 -21.98 8.43
N HIS A 115 -18.46 -20.72 8.33
CA HIS A 115 -18.29 -19.78 9.45
C HIS A 115 -19.22 -20.14 10.60
N LYS A 116 -18.69 -20.02 11.82
CA LYS A 116 -19.47 -20.23 13.04
C LYS A 116 -20.21 -18.95 13.42
N VAL A 117 -21.50 -19.09 13.70
CA VAL A 117 -22.38 -18.04 14.24
C VAL A 117 -22.93 -18.53 15.56
N HIS A 118 -22.52 -17.88 16.65
CA HIS A 118 -22.96 -18.22 18.00
C HIS A 118 -24.24 -17.42 18.34
N LEU A 119 -25.16 -18.06 19.04
CA LEU A 119 -26.37 -17.44 19.56
C LEU A 119 -26.41 -17.67 21.05
N VAL A 120 -26.57 -16.60 21.82
CA VAL A 120 -26.51 -16.64 23.28
C VAL A 120 -27.74 -16.02 23.91
N TYR A 121 -28.11 -16.53 25.08
CA TYR A 121 -29.20 -16.00 25.88
C TYR A 121 -28.86 -16.08 27.37
N GLY A 122 -29.36 -15.11 28.15
CA GLY A 122 -29.28 -15.16 29.61
C GLY A 122 -27.91 -14.81 30.20
N GLN A 123 -27.07 -14.09 29.45
CA GLN A 123 -25.82 -13.55 30.01
C GLN A 123 -26.15 -12.48 31.05
N THR A 124 -25.50 -12.54 32.22
CA THR A 124 -25.62 -11.51 33.26
C THR A 124 -24.78 -10.30 32.86
N LEU A 125 -25.42 -9.14 32.70
CA LEU A 125 -24.75 -7.87 32.38
C LEU A 125 -24.03 -7.30 33.59
N ARG A 126 -23.02 -6.47 33.31
CA ARG A 126 -22.25 -5.71 34.30
C ARG A 126 -22.76 -4.27 34.33
N GLU A 127 -22.49 -3.58 35.44
CA GLU A 127 -22.60 -2.13 35.48
C GLU A 127 -21.49 -1.52 34.59
N PRO A 128 -21.83 -0.60 33.66
CA PRO A 128 -20.84 0.10 32.84
C PRO A 128 -19.83 0.88 33.68
N GLU A 129 -18.60 0.97 33.18
CA GLU A 129 -17.49 1.63 33.87
C GLU A 129 -17.43 3.13 33.49
N GLU A 130 -17.27 4.01 34.49
CA GLU A 130 -17.17 5.45 34.25
C GLU A 130 -15.76 5.86 33.79
N MET A 131 -15.56 6.02 32.48
CA MET A 131 -14.25 6.33 31.89
C MET A 131 -13.85 7.83 31.91
N ASN A 132 -14.65 8.71 32.51
CA ASN A 132 -14.50 10.19 32.43
C ASN A 132 -14.36 10.74 30.98
N LEU A 133 -14.88 10.00 29.99
CA LEU A 133 -14.88 10.39 28.58
C LEU A 133 -16.10 11.29 28.30
N LYS A 134 -15.90 12.61 28.32
CA LYS A 134 -17.00 13.58 28.13
C LYS A 134 -17.28 13.81 26.66
N LYS A 135 -18.55 13.91 26.28
CA LYS A 135 -18.95 14.36 24.93
C LYS A 135 -18.39 15.74 24.66
N LEU A 136 -17.64 15.87 23.57
CA LEU A 136 -16.91 17.09 23.23
C LEU A 136 -17.85 18.17 22.69
N VAL A 137 -17.66 19.41 23.16
CA VAL A 137 -18.29 20.59 22.57
C VAL A 137 -17.33 21.13 21.50
N VAL A 138 -17.70 20.97 20.23
CA VAL A 138 -16.87 21.38 19.08
C VAL A 138 -17.21 22.81 18.68
N ASN A 139 -16.20 23.55 18.24
CA ASN A 139 -16.36 24.89 17.67
C ASN A 139 -16.44 24.80 16.15
N TYR A 140 -17.44 25.43 15.55
CA TYR A 140 -17.63 25.60 14.10
C TYR A 140 -17.11 26.97 13.64
N GLU A 141 -16.91 27.19 12.34
CA GLU A 141 -16.38 28.42 11.76
C GLU A 141 -17.16 29.68 12.18
N ASP A 142 -18.48 29.55 12.34
CA ASP A 142 -19.44 30.61 12.63
C ASP A 142 -20.05 30.50 14.05
N ASP A 143 -19.98 29.34 14.70
CA ASP A 143 -20.43 29.13 16.08
C ASP A 143 -19.34 28.57 16.99
N LYS A 144 -19.11 29.24 18.13
CA LYS A 144 -18.05 28.91 19.10
C LYS A 144 -18.65 28.62 20.49
N PRO A 145 -19.41 27.52 20.67
CA PRO A 145 -20.10 27.23 21.93
C PRO A 145 -19.14 26.89 23.09
N ARG A 146 -17.88 26.51 22.81
CA ARG A 146 -16.89 26.19 23.84
C ARG A 146 -16.27 27.46 24.44
N LYS A 147 -16.86 27.94 25.55
CA LYS A 147 -16.40 29.15 26.26
C LYS A 147 -15.46 28.81 27.42
N GLY A 148 -14.19 29.21 27.31
CA GLY A 148 -13.21 29.16 28.42
C GLY A 148 -12.83 27.76 28.92
N LYS A 149 -13.20 26.70 28.19
CA LYS A 149 -12.91 25.31 28.55
C LYS A 149 -11.93 24.69 27.56
N PHE A 150 -10.84 24.11 28.08
CA PHE A 150 -9.91 23.30 27.29
C PHE A 150 -10.45 21.88 27.15
N GLN A 151 -10.20 21.28 25.99
CA GLN A 151 -10.33 19.85 25.76
C GLN A 151 -8.91 19.30 25.73
N ARG A 152 -8.51 18.62 26.81
CA ARG A 152 -7.21 17.98 26.94
C ARG A 152 -7.46 16.49 27.10
N PHE A 153 -6.66 15.70 26.43
CA PHE A 153 -6.76 14.25 26.45
C PHE A 153 -5.48 13.66 27.02
N GLU A 154 -5.61 12.49 27.61
CA GLU A 154 -4.48 11.70 28.09
C GLU A 154 -4.07 10.71 26.98
N PRO A 155 -2.80 10.69 26.55
CA PRO A 155 -2.32 9.69 25.59
C PRO A 155 -2.46 8.28 26.16
N GLY A 156 -2.86 7.33 25.33
CA GLY A 156 -3.07 5.95 25.75
C GLY A 156 -3.88 5.15 24.73
N PRO A 157 -4.18 3.88 25.07
CA PRO A 157 -5.06 3.05 24.26
C PRO A 157 -6.45 3.68 24.16
N ALA A 158 -7.18 3.42 23.07
CA ALA A 158 -8.56 3.87 22.91
C ALA A 158 -9.49 2.87 23.61
N PRO A 159 -10.11 3.21 24.75
CA PRO A 159 -10.88 2.22 25.49
C PRO A 159 -12.06 1.70 24.67
N VAL A 160 -12.15 0.38 24.54
CA VAL A 160 -13.26 -0.27 23.85
C VAL A 160 -14.52 -0.11 24.68
N HIS A 161 -15.60 0.38 24.05
CA HIS A 161 -16.93 0.45 24.66
C HIS A 161 -17.62 -0.91 24.59
N ARG A 162 -17.94 -1.34 23.36
CA ARG A 162 -18.61 -2.60 23.05
C ARG A 162 -18.15 -3.11 21.68
N TRP A 163 -18.57 -4.33 21.34
CA TRP A 163 -18.43 -4.83 19.98
C TRP A 163 -19.51 -4.21 19.07
N GLY A 164 -19.08 -3.68 17.92
CA GLY A 164 -19.98 -3.04 16.95
C GLY A 164 -20.45 -4.06 15.93
N HIS A 165 -19.57 -4.39 14.98
CA HIS A 165 -19.90 -5.30 13.87
C HIS A 165 -18.75 -6.23 13.51
N TYR A 166 -19.03 -7.20 12.65
CA TYR A 166 -18.01 -7.96 11.96
C TYR A 166 -18.43 -8.23 10.51
N GLY A 167 -17.50 -8.74 9.73
CA GLY A 167 -17.87 -9.38 8.49
C GLY A 167 -17.01 -10.56 8.16
N VAL A 168 -17.51 -11.38 7.25
CA VAL A 168 -16.85 -12.61 6.78
C VAL A 168 -16.70 -12.58 5.27
N THR A 169 -15.87 -13.47 4.74
CA THR A 169 -15.71 -13.64 3.31
C THR A 169 -16.39 -14.91 2.80
N TYR A 170 -16.75 -14.94 1.52
CA TYR A 170 -17.35 -16.12 0.87
C TYR A 170 -16.68 -16.42 -0.48
N PRO A 171 -16.57 -17.68 -0.93
CA PRO A 171 -15.90 -18.00 -2.17
C PRO A 171 -16.74 -17.62 -3.40
N GLN A 172 -16.13 -17.46 -4.56
CA GLN A 172 -16.83 -17.03 -5.78
C GLN A 172 -18.04 -17.90 -6.09
N GLY A 173 -19.16 -17.28 -6.47
CA GLY A 173 -20.40 -17.97 -6.79
C GLY A 173 -21.32 -18.30 -5.60
N LYS A 174 -20.87 -18.08 -4.36
CA LYS A 174 -21.66 -18.33 -3.14
C LYS A 174 -22.46 -17.14 -2.61
N TYR A 175 -22.48 -16.00 -3.32
CA TYR A 175 -23.17 -14.78 -2.85
C TYR A 175 -24.62 -15.06 -2.47
N GLN A 176 -25.41 -15.66 -3.38
CA GLN A 176 -26.84 -15.85 -3.16
C GLN A 176 -27.11 -16.82 -2.01
N GLU A 177 -26.31 -17.88 -1.91
CA GLU A 177 -26.41 -18.87 -0.83
C GLU A 177 -26.14 -18.24 0.55
N MET A 178 -25.12 -17.37 0.63
CA MET A 178 -24.84 -16.59 1.83
C MET A 178 -25.97 -15.60 2.14
N PHE A 179 -26.40 -14.84 1.13
CA PHE A 179 -27.47 -13.85 1.26
C PHE A 179 -28.76 -14.49 1.78
N ASP A 180 -29.21 -15.57 1.14
CA ASP A 180 -30.42 -16.29 1.50
C ASP A 180 -30.30 -16.84 2.92
N TRP A 181 -29.17 -17.48 3.25
CA TRP A 181 -29.00 -18.06 4.59
C TRP A 181 -29.06 -17.00 5.69
N TYR A 182 -28.32 -15.90 5.58
CA TYR A 182 -28.34 -14.85 6.61
C TYR A 182 -29.71 -14.14 6.71
N THR A 183 -30.37 -13.89 5.57
CA THR A 183 -31.66 -13.16 5.54
C THR A 183 -32.87 -14.03 5.83
N SER A 184 -32.79 -15.36 5.65
CA SER A 184 -33.86 -16.30 6.02
C SER A 184 -33.69 -16.87 7.42
N THR A 185 -32.46 -16.89 7.96
CA THR A 185 -32.17 -17.45 9.28
C THR A 185 -32.31 -16.41 10.38
N PHE A 186 -31.83 -15.19 10.16
CA PHE A 186 -31.80 -14.14 11.17
C PHE A 186 -32.64 -12.95 10.76
N ALA A 187 -33.18 -12.23 11.74
CA ALA A 187 -33.78 -10.92 11.57
C ALA A 187 -32.70 -9.87 11.26
N LEU A 188 -32.00 -10.07 10.14
CA LEU A 188 -31.04 -9.15 9.55
C LEU A 188 -31.68 -8.51 8.32
N ALA A 189 -31.70 -7.19 8.28
CA ALA A 189 -32.19 -6.43 7.14
C ALA A 189 -31.00 -5.83 6.37
N VAL A 190 -31.11 -5.81 5.05
CA VAL A 190 -30.09 -5.25 4.16
C VAL A 190 -30.05 -3.73 4.35
N SER A 191 -28.89 -3.20 4.73
CA SER A 191 -28.69 -1.75 4.82
C SER A 191 -27.88 -1.17 3.65
N ASP A 192 -27.01 -1.95 3.01
CA ASP A 192 -26.32 -1.53 1.77
C ASP A 192 -25.86 -2.72 0.93
N VAL A 193 -25.71 -2.53 -0.38
CA VAL A 193 -25.25 -3.55 -1.35
C VAL A 193 -24.23 -2.94 -2.30
N VAL A 194 -23.04 -3.53 -2.36
CA VAL A 194 -22.00 -3.15 -3.33
C VAL A 194 -22.13 -4.03 -4.57
N LEU A 195 -22.19 -3.39 -5.72
CA LEU A 195 -22.27 -4.03 -7.03
C LEU A 195 -20.92 -3.98 -7.76
N LYS A 196 -20.63 -5.04 -8.51
CA LYS A 196 -19.58 -5.08 -9.53
C LYS A 196 -20.20 -5.65 -10.81
N ASP A 197 -20.12 -4.89 -11.90
CA ASP A 197 -20.75 -5.24 -13.18
C ASP A 197 -22.25 -5.58 -13.01
N ASP A 198 -22.97 -4.74 -12.26
CA ASP A 198 -24.39 -4.90 -11.86
C ASP A 198 -24.72 -6.15 -11.04
N LYS A 199 -23.72 -6.91 -10.60
CA LYS A 199 -23.89 -8.09 -9.75
C LYS A 199 -23.50 -7.77 -8.31
N PRO A 200 -24.27 -8.19 -7.31
CA PRO A 200 -23.93 -7.93 -5.93
C PRO A 200 -22.72 -8.78 -5.48
N ILE A 201 -21.78 -8.12 -4.81
CA ILE A 201 -20.51 -8.74 -4.36
C ILE A 201 -20.21 -8.51 -2.87
N THR A 202 -20.93 -7.58 -2.24
CA THR A 202 -20.84 -7.33 -0.80
C THR A 202 -22.21 -6.85 -0.34
N CYS A 203 -22.66 -7.38 0.79
CA CYS A 203 -23.93 -6.98 1.38
C CYS A 203 -23.69 -6.65 2.84
N PHE A 204 -24.21 -5.50 3.25
CA PHE A 204 -24.20 -5.05 4.63
C PHE A 204 -25.59 -5.17 5.23
N PHE A 205 -25.63 -5.50 6.51
CA PHE A 205 -26.85 -5.78 7.24
C PHE A 205 -26.87 -5.05 8.57
N HIS A 206 -28.06 -4.65 9.01
CA HIS A 206 -28.33 -4.28 10.38
C HIS A 206 -29.27 -5.28 11.04
N ILE A 207 -29.25 -5.32 12.37
CA ILE A 207 -30.23 -6.11 13.12
C ILE A 207 -31.59 -5.42 13.01
N ASP A 208 -32.56 -6.15 12.46
CA ASP A 208 -33.93 -5.72 12.36
C ASP A 208 -34.60 -5.88 13.73
N ARG A 209 -34.94 -4.75 14.35
CA ARG A 209 -35.71 -4.66 15.59
C ARG A 209 -37.08 -4.02 15.34
N GLY A 210 -37.53 -4.02 14.08
CA GLY A 210 -38.82 -3.49 13.66
C GLY A 210 -38.90 -1.96 13.62
N LEU A 211 -39.31 -1.36 14.74
CA LEU A 211 -39.44 0.09 14.91
C LEU A 211 -38.36 0.68 15.84
N GLU A 212 -37.62 -0.16 16.55
CA GLU A 212 -36.49 0.26 17.37
C GLU A 212 -35.29 0.62 16.49
N PHE A 213 -34.63 1.73 16.81
CA PHE A 213 -33.43 2.17 16.10
C PHE A 213 -32.25 1.27 16.45
N THR A 214 -31.56 0.79 15.42
CA THR A 214 -30.33 -0.01 15.54
C THR A 214 -29.19 0.62 14.77
N ASP A 215 -27.97 0.10 14.99
CA ASP A 215 -26.77 0.51 14.26
C ASP A 215 -26.96 0.33 12.75
N HIS A 216 -26.39 1.23 11.95
CA HIS A 216 -26.52 1.20 10.49
C HIS A 216 -25.99 -0.12 9.87
N HIS A 217 -24.94 -0.70 10.46
CA HIS A 217 -24.40 -2.01 10.11
C HIS A 217 -23.95 -2.77 11.36
N ALA A 218 -24.36 -4.03 11.48
CA ALA A 218 -23.96 -4.97 12.52
C ALA A 218 -23.23 -6.20 11.93
N PHE A 219 -23.44 -6.47 10.64
CA PHE A 219 -22.82 -7.57 9.93
C PHE A 219 -22.64 -7.24 8.45
N PHE A 220 -21.62 -7.81 7.81
CA PHE A 220 -21.54 -7.84 6.36
C PHE A 220 -20.81 -9.09 5.88
N PHE A 221 -20.98 -9.42 4.61
CA PHE A 221 -20.08 -10.35 3.95
C PHE A 221 -19.61 -9.79 2.63
N LYS A 222 -18.39 -10.16 2.23
CA LYS A 222 -17.81 -9.79 0.94
C LYS A 222 -17.20 -11.00 0.23
N MET A 223 -17.07 -10.94 -1.08
CA MET A 223 -16.39 -12.00 -1.82
C MET A 223 -14.93 -12.13 -1.34
N ALA A 224 -14.52 -13.36 -1.02
CA ALA A 224 -13.12 -13.72 -0.83
C ALA A 224 -12.38 -13.56 -2.16
N LYS A 225 -11.06 -13.39 -2.10
CA LYS A 225 -10.23 -13.50 -3.32
C LYS A 225 -10.32 -14.95 -3.85
N PRO A 226 -10.20 -15.21 -5.16
CA PRO A 226 -10.44 -16.52 -5.76
C PRO A 226 -9.74 -17.71 -5.08
N ASP A 227 -8.52 -17.49 -4.54
CA ASP A 227 -7.70 -18.52 -3.89
C ASP A 227 -7.59 -18.34 -2.37
N GLN A 228 -8.45 -17.51 -1.77
CA GLN A 228 -8.47 -17.28 -0.33
C GLN A 228 -9.54 -18.16 0.31
N THR A 229 -9.11 -18.99 1.27
CA THR A 229 -10.05 -19.69 2.16
C THR A 229 -10.96 -18.66 2.84
N PRO A 230 -12.29 -18.83 2.76
CA PRO A 230 -13.23 -17.98 3.47
C PRO A 230 -12.84 -17.84 4.94
N THR A 231 -12.79 -16.61 5.43
CA THR A 231 -12.46 -16.29 6.83
C THR A 231 -13.11 -14.96 7.22
N VAL A 232 -12.89 -14.50 8.44
CA VAL A 232 -13.32 -13.17 8.88
C VAL A 232 -12.65 -12.08 8.03
N ALA A 233 -13.44 -11.10 7.60
CA ALA A 233 -12.94 -9.89 6.95
C ALA A 233 -12.34 -8.94 8.00
N HIS A 234 -13.13 -8.61 9.02
CA HIS A 234 -12.69 -7.88 10.23
C HIS A 234 -13.78 -7.95 11.32
N ALA A 235 -13.37 -7.68 12.56
CA ALA A 235 -14.25 -7.33 13.67
C ALA A 235 -13.98 -5.88 14.08
N ALA A 236 -15.03 -5.12 14.37
CA ALA A 236 -14.96 -3.69 14.69
C ALA A 236 -15.56 -3.42 16.07
N PHE A 237 -14.87 -2.59 16.83
CA PHE A 237 -15.23 -2.25 18.20
C PHE A 237 -15.49 -0.76 18.29
N GLU A 238 -16.46 -0.39 19.11
CA GLU A 238 -16.82 1.01 19.30
C GLU A 238 -15.92 1.65 20.33
N VAL A 239 -15.52 2.88 20.06
CA VAL A 239 -14.84 3.76 21.01
C VAL A 239 -15.64 5.05 21.15
N HIS A 240 -15.31 5.85 22.16
CA HIS A 240 -16.10 7.02 22.55
C HIS A 240 -16.26 8.08 21.46
N ASP A 241 -15.16 8.51 20.82
CA ASP A 241 -15.18 9.51 19.76
C ASP A 241 -13.90 9.48 18.89
N PHE A 242 -13.87 10.38 17.91
CA PHE A 242 -12.75 10.53 16.98
C PHE A 242 -11.42 10.85 17.66
N ASP A 243 -11.41 11.77 18.63
CA ASP A 243 -10.18 12.16 19.32
C ASP A 243 -9.60 10.98 20.11
N THR A 244 -10.47 10.21 20.78
CA THR A 244 -10.10 8.96 21.46
C THR A 244 -9.51 7.95 20.47
N GLN A 245 -10.15 7.77 19.31
CA GLN A 245 -9.64 6.91 18.25
C GLN A 245 -8.25 7.36 17.74
N GLN A 246 -8.05 8.67 17.61
CA GLN A 246 -6.78 9.24 17.13
C GLN A 246 -5.65 9.09 18.15
N LEU A 247 -5.96 9.13 19.44
CA LEU A 247 -4.99 8.87 20.52
C LEU A 247 -4.61 7.40 20.57
N GLY A 248 -5.60 6.49 20.50
CA GLY A 248 -5.34 5.05 20.39
C GLY A 248 -4.50 4.73 19.15
N HIS A 249 -4.77 5.39 18.03
CA HIS A 249 -3.94 5.26 16.83
C HIS A 249 -2.48 5.64 17.10
N GLN A 250 -2.24 6.81 17.71
CA GLN A 250 -0.88 7.26 18.02
C GLN A 250 -0.18 6.31 19.00
N TYR A 251 -0.90 5.85 20.02
CA TYR A 251 -0.39 4.91 21.00
C TYR A 251 0.01 3.57 20.36
N LEU A 252 -0.86 2.99 19.52
CA LEU A 252 -0.55 1.76 18.77
C LEU A 252 0.63 1.94 17.81
N ARG A 253 0.75 3.12 17.15
CA ARG A 253 1.90 3.47 16.30
C ARG A 253 3.20 3.52 17.10
N GLU A 254 3.20 4.16 18.27
CA GLU A 254 4.37 4.27 19.15
C GLU A 254 4.83 2.92 19.70
N LYS A 255 3.88 2.00 19.92
CA LYS A 255 4.14 0.61 20.31
C LYS A 255 4.63 -0.28 19.17
N GLY A 256 4.64 0.21 17.93
CA GLY A 256 5.13 -0.54 16.77
C GLY A 256 4.16 -1.59 16.25
N HIS A 257 2.86 -1.51 16.60
CA HIS A 257 1.84 -2.38 16.02
C HIS A 257 1.67 -2.11 14.52
N GLU A 258 1.20 -3.11 13.75
CA GLU A 258 1.12 -2.98 12.29
C GLU A 258 -0.21 -2.36 11.84
N LEU A 259 -0.10 -1.27 11.08
CA LEU A 259 -1.24 -0.58 10.53
C LEU A 259 -1.78 -1.27 9.28
N CYS A 260 -3.10 -1.46 9.18
CA CYS A 260 -3.74 -1.93 7.96
C CYS A 260 -4.05 -0.75 7.04
N TRP A 261 -5.00 0.12 7.39
CA TRP A 261 -5.44 1.25 6.54
C TRP A 261 -5.34 2.63 7.19
N GLY A 262 -5.25 2.71 8.52
CA GLY A 262 -5.26 3.99 9.25
C GLY A 262 -6.64 4.58 9.47
N VAL A 263 -6.66 5.77 10.09
CA VAL A 263 -7.90 6.47 10.44
C VAL A 263 -8.60 6.98 9.17
N GLY A 264 -9.81 6.49 8.91
CA GLY A 264 -10.61 6.85 7.75
C GLY A 264 -12.09 7.04 8.09
N ARG A 265 -12.91 7.42 7.10
CA ARG A 265 -14.35 7.65 7.26
C ARG A 265 -15.14 6.97 6.16
N HIS A 266 -16.19 6.24 6.52
CA HIS A 266 -17.16 5.69 5.57
C HIS A 266 -18.08 6.81 5.07
N VAL A 267 -18.01 7.15 3.78
CA VAL A 267 -18.74 8.29 3.20
C VAL A 267 -20.26 8.11 3.29
N LEU A 268 -20.75 6.87 3.24
CA LEU A 268 -22.19 6.57 3.23
C LEU A 268 -22.77 6.31 4.63
N GLY A 269 -21.93 5.91 5.59
CA GLY A 269 -22.37 5.49 6.94
C GLY A 269 -21.89 6.41 8.07
N SER A 270 -21.08 7.44 7.75
CA SER A 270 -20.46 8.38 8.69
C SER A 270 -19.56 7.78 9.79
N GLN A 271 -19.35 6.45 9.80
CA GLN A 271 -18.44 5.79 10.74
C GLN A 271 -16.98 6.20 10.49
N ILE A 272 -16.26 6.50 11.56
CA ILE A 272 -14.81 6.71 11.56
C ILE A 272 -14.18 5.40 12.01
N PHE A 273 -13.23 4.89 11.24
CA PHE A 273 -12.57 3.62 11.49
C PHE A 273 -11.06 3.81 11.58
N ASP A 274 -10.37 2.87 12.23
CA ASP A 274 -8.92 2.74 12.20
C ASP A 274 -8.57 1.26 12.14
N TYR A 275 -8.10 0.79 10.99
CA TYR A 275 -7.83 -0.63 10.79
C TYR A 275 -6.39 -0.98 11.14
N TRP A 276 -6.24 -1.95 12.03
CA TRP A 276 -4.97 -2.53 12.49
C TRP A 276 -4.93 -4.02 12.17
N PHE A 277 -3.76 -4.54 11.86
CA PHE A 277 -3.55 -5.98 11.90
C PHE A 277 -3.26 -6.39 13.34
N ASP A 278 -3.93 -7.44 13.81
CA ASP A 278 -3.53 -8.10 15.05
C ASP A 278 -2.18 -8.82 14.87
N SER A 279 -1.66 -9.34 15.97
CA SER A 279 -0.45 -10.18 16.01
C SER A 279 -0.50 -11.39 15.06
N SER A 280 -1.71 -11.85 14.72
CA SER A 280 -2.01 -12.96 13.82
C SER A 280 -2.07 -12.58 12.33
N LYS A 281 -1.84 -11.30 11.98
CA LYS A 281 -1.60 -10.80 10.61
C LYS A 281 -2.66 -11.19 9.58
N PHE A 282 -3.91 -10.82 9.84
CA PHE A 282 -4.96 -10.96 8.82
C PHE A 282 -4.70 -10.07 7.58
N VAL A 283 -4.01 -10.65 6.58
CA VAL A 283 -3.77 -10.28 5.17
C VAL A 283 -2.42 -9.61 4.83
N LEU A 284 -1.44 -10.47 4.53
CA LEU A 284 -0.32 -10.21 3.61
C LEU A 284 -0.84 -9.76 2.22
N PRO A 285 -0.07 -9.03 1.39
CA PRO A 285 -0.49 -8.73 0.02
C PRO A 285 -0.66 -10.03 -0.79
N ILE A 286 -1.89 -10.53 -0.93
CA ILE A 286 -2.20 -11.71 -1.74
C ILE A 286 -2.11 -11.33 -3.23
N PRO A 287 -1.20 -11.94 -4.01
CA PRO A 287 -1.04 -11.64 -5.43
C PRO A 287 -2.34 -11.98 -6.18
N GLN A 288 -2.77 -11.10 -7.08
CA GLN A 288 -3.91 -11.35 -7.98
C GLN A 288 -3.47 -12.23 -9.17
N PRO A 289 -4.40 -12.82 -9.94
CA PRO A 289 -4.06 -13.51 -11.19
C PRO A 289 -3.11 -12.69 -12.08
N GLY A 290 -2.04 -13.32 -12.59
CA GLY A 290 -0.97 -12.66 -13.33
C GLY A 290 0.08 -11.93 -12.48
N GLN A 291 -0.08 -11.89 -11.16
CA GLN A 291 0.90 -11.32 -10.21
C GLN A 291 1.70 -12.40 -9.46
N ALA A 292 2.86 -12.01 -8.98
CA ALA A 292 3.64 -12.76 -8.00
C ALA A 292 3.80 -11.94 -6.71
N LEU A 293 3.81 -12.63 -5.57
CA LEU A 293 4.24 -12.09 -4.30
C LEU A 293 5.75 -12.22 -4.19
N ILE A 294 6.43 -11.12 -3.95
CA ILE A 294 7.88 -11.06 -3.85
C ILE A 294 8.24 -10.79 -2.39
N LYS A 295 9.12 -11.61 -1.82
CA LYS A 295 9.85 -11.28 -0.60
C LYS A 295 11.00 -10.36 -0.97
N ILE A 296 10.88 -9.07 -0.65
CA ILE A 296 11.84 -8.04 -1.02
C ILE A 296 13.12 -8.23 -0.20
N SER A 297 14.26 -8.25 -0.87
CA SER A 297 15.58 -8.20 -0.22
C SER A 297 16.24 -6.82 -0.34
N ALA A 298 15.90 -6.07 -1.39
CA ALA A 298 16.40 -4.71 -1.56
C ALA A 298 15.45 -3.86 -2.41
N PHE A 299 15.43 -2.55 -2.17
CA PHE A 299 14.71 -1.57 -2.99
C PHE A 299 15.53 -0.29 -3.21
N GLY A 300 15.30 0.35 -4.34
CA GLY A 300 15.99 1.59 -4.70
C GLY A 300 15.25 2.85 -4.23
N ILE A 301 16.00 3.84 -3.74
CA ILE A 301 15.44 5.16 -3.42
C ILE A 301 15.52 6.06 -4.66
N ASN A 302 14.43 6.74 -4.96
CA ASN A 302 14.29 7.63 -6.11
C ASN A 302 13.90 9.04 -5.68
N ARG A 303 14.34 10.04 -6.44
CA ARG A 303 13.95 11.44 -6.22
C ARG A 303 12.44 11.68 -6.34
N MET A 304 11.76 10.81 -7.08
CA MET A 304 10.30 10.80 -7.18
C MET A 304 9.64 10.41 -5.83
N ASP A 305 10.24 9.49 -5.06
CA ASP A 305 9.70 9.02 -3.78
C ASP A 305 9.66 10.18 -2.78
N ILE A 306 10.70 11.02 -2.77
CA ILE A 306 10.76 12.26 -1.98
C ILE A 306 9.67 13.26 -2.43
N SER A 307 9.44 13.38 -3.74
CA SER A 307 8.37 14.24 -4.26
C SER A 307 6.99 13.73 -3.85
N GLN A 308 6.76 12.42 -3.82
CA GLN A 308 5.52 11.81 -3.34
C GLN A 308 5.36 12.03 -1.83
N ARG A 309 6.41 11.80 -1.04
CA ARG A 309 6.44 12.05 0.41
C ARG A 309 6.03 13.49 0.77
N ARG A 310 6.41 14.46 -0.06
CA ARG A 310 6.06 15.89 0.12
C ARG A 310 4.69 16.27 -0.44
N GLY A 311 3.88 15.30 -0.91
CA GLY A 311 2.58 15.54 -1.53
C GLY A 311 2.63 16.12 -2.95
N GLY A 312 3.82 16.23 -3.55
CA GLY A 312 4.04 16.88 -4.85
C GLY A 312 4.08 15.95 -6.05
N TYR A 313 3.76 14.67 -5.88
CA TYR A 313 3.75 13.67 -6.97
C TYR A 313 2.44 12.87 -6.96
N PRO A 314 1.64 12.90 -8.04
CA PRO A 314 0.37 12.17 -8.10
C PRO A 314 0.61 10.67 -8.16
N VAL A 315 -0.09 9.93 -7.31
CA VAL A 315 -0.09 8.47 -7.28
C VAL A 315 -1.20 7.98 -8.21
N PRO A 316 -0.91 7.07 -9.17
CA PRO A 316 -1.96 6.50 -10.03
C PRO A 316 -3.07 5.86 -9.20
N PHE A 317 -4.32 5.98 -9.68
CA PHE A 317 -5.46 5.33 -9.04
C PHE A 317 -5.23 3.82 -8.90
N GLY A 318 -5.47 3.27 -7.71
CA GLY A 318 -5.26 1.85 -7.40
C GLY A 318 -3.82 1.44 -7.08
N ALA A 319 -2.84 2.34 -7.19
CA ALA A 319 -1.47 2.07 -6.75
C ALA A 319 -1.34 2.24 -5.23
N SER A 320 -0.38 1.52 -4.63
CA SER A 320 -0.11 1.62 -3.19
C SER A 320 0.35 3.03 -2.78
N ASN A 321 -0.14 3.49 -1.63
CA ASN A 321 0.32 4.73 -0.98
C ASN A 321 1.72 4.56 -0.34
N THR A 322 2.12 3.32 -0.04
CA THR A 322 3.48 3.02 0.42
C THR A 322 4.48 3.42 -0.67
N LEU A 323 5.58 4.07 -0.25
CA LEU A 323 6.61 4.58 -1.15
C LEU A 323 7.41 3.43 -1.82
N GLY A 324 8.23 3.79 -2.81
CA GLY A 324 9.11 2.86 -3.52
C GLY A 324 8.47 2.28 -4.77
N VAL A 325 9.23 2.26 -5.86
CA VAL A 325 8.77 1.88 -7.21
C VAL A 325 9.65 0.84 -7.88
N GLU A 326 10.70 0.37 -7.21
CA GLU A 326 11.59 -0.67 -7.73
C GLU A 326 12.10 -1.54 -6.58
N PHE A 327 12.31 -2.82 -6.85
CA PHE A 327 12.73 -3.82 -5.87
C PHE A 327 13.53 -4.93 -6.53
N SER A 328 14.17 -5.74 -5.68
CA SER A 328 14.67 -7.07 -5.99
C SER A 328 14.40 -8.00 -4.81
N GLY A 329 14.18 -9.28 -5.08
CA GLY A 329 13.92 -10.27 -4.04
C GLY A 329 13.68 -11.66 -4.63
N SER A 330 13.06 -12.54 -3.86
CA SER A 330 12.66 -13.88 -4.31
C SER A 330 11.15 -13.97 -4.48
N ILE A 331 10.68 -14.72 -5.48
CA ILE A 331 9.26 -15.03 -5.60
C ILE A 331 8.86 -15.96 -4.46
N GLU A 332 7.89 -15.52 -3.65
CA GLU A 332 7.31 -16.32 -2.56
C GLU A 332 6.18 -17.20 -3.09
N THR A 333 5.23 -16.62 -3.84
CA THR A 333 4.11 -17.36 -4.45
C THR A 333 3.48 -16.58 -5.60
N PHE A 334 2.52 -17.20 -6.32
CA PHE A 334 1.81 -16.62 -7.45
C PHE A 334 0.32 -16.49 -7.20
N GLY A 335 -0.32 -15.51 -7.84
CA GLY A 335 -1.78 -15.34 -7.77
C GLY A 335 -2.57 -16.19 -8.75
N ASP A 336 -1.91 -16.92 -9.65
CA ASP A 336 -2.49 -17.94 -10.52
C ASP A 336 -1.40 -18.84 -11.15
N ASN A 337 -1.80 -19.72 -12.08
CA ASN A 337 -0.87 -20.56 -12.84
C ASN A 337 -0.23 -19.85 -14.05
N ASN A 338 -0.55 -18.57 -14.32
CA ASN A 338 0.07 -17.82 -15.41
C ASN A 338 1.41 -17.22 -14.96
N ARG A 339 2.39 -18.10 -14.77
CA ARG A 339 3.68 -17.75 -14.15
C ARG A 339 4.69 -17.12 -15.10
N ARG A 340 4.38 -16.96 -16.39
CA ARG A 340 5.31 -16.50 -17.45
C ARG A 340 6.70 -17.18 -17.41
N GLY A 341 6.72 -18.46 -17.03
CA GLY A 341 7.94 -19.27 -16.91
C GLY A 341 8.72 -19.10 -15.60
N PHE A 342 8.28 -18.25 -14.68
CA PHE A 342 8.85 -18.13 -13.33
C PHE A 342 8.39 -19.27 -12.41
N GLN A 343 9.15 -19.50 -11.34
CA GLN A 343 8.86 -20.44 -10.26
C GLN A 343 9.11 -19.79 -8.89
N GLU A 344 8.54 -20.38 -7.83
CA GLU A 344 8.80 -19.95 -6.46
C GLU A 344 10.28 -20.15 -6.13
N GLY A 345 10.84 -19.22 -5.35
CA GLY A 345 12.27 -19.15 -5.06
C GLY A 345 13.13 -18.49 -6.15
N ASP A 346 12.59 -18.19 -7.34
CA ASP A 346 13.34 -17.44 -8.35
C ASP A 346 13.72 -16.05 -7.82
N GLU A 347 15.01 -15.70 -7.93
CA GLU A 347 15.47 -14.34 -7.67
C GLU A 347 15.12 -13.41 -8.83
N VAL A 348 14.36 -12.36 -8.54
CA VAL A 348 13.83 -11.42 -9.53
C VAL A 348 14.00 -9.98 -9.08
N PHE A 349 13.84 -9.07 -10.03
CA PHE A 349 13.76 -7.64 -9.78
C PHE A 349 12.80 -7.00 -10.77
N GLY A 350 12.24 -5.84 -10.42
CA GLY A 350 11.17 -5.26 -11.22
C GLY A 350 10.78 -3.85 -10.82
N LEU A 351 9.95 -3.25 -11.67
CA LEU A 351 9.33 -1.96 -11.44
C LEU A 351 7.89 -2.15 -10.94
N ALA A 352 7.48 -1.35 -9.96
CA ALA A 352 6.13 -1.31 -9.43
C ALA A 352 5.55 0.10 -9.51
N TYR A 353 4.21 0.21 -9.44
CA TYR A 353 3.53 1.49 -9.35
C TYR A 353 3.59 2.12 -7.96
N GLY A 354 4.16 1.45 -6.95
CA GLY A 354 4.21 1.85 -5.55
C GLY A 354 4.36 0.63 -4.65
N GLY A 355 4.77 0.81 -3.39
CA GLY A 355 4.76 -0.24 -2.37
C GLY A 355 6.07 -1.00 -2.13
N ALA A 356 7.18 -0.63 -2.79
CA ALA A 356 8.43 -1.36 -2.64
C ALA A 356 9.18 -1.10 -1.33
N TYR A 357 8.81 -0.08 -0.54
CA TYR A 357 9.36 0.13 0.80
C TYR A 357 8.64 -0.78 1.82
N ALA A 358 8.80 -2.09 1.66
CA ALA A 358 8.14 -3.12 2.43
C ALA A 358 8.96 -4.43 2.42
N GLU A 359 8.59 -5.39 3.26
CA GLU A 359 9.15 -6.76 3.23
C GLU A 359 8.57 -7.60 2.10
N TYR A 360 7.33 -7.32 1.69
CA TYR A 360 6.63 -8.07 0.65
C TYR A 360 5.90 -7.13 -0.32
N ILE A 361 5.88 -7.49 -1.60
CA ILE A 361 5.09 -6.78 -2.63
C ILE A 361 4.43 -7.74 -3.61
N ALA A 362 3.16 -7.51 -3.92
CA ALA A 362 2.48 -8.15 -5.03
C ALA A 362 2.65 -7.30 -6.30
N VAL A 363 3.15 -7.91 -7.38
CA VAL A 363 3.48 -7.22 -8.63
C VAL A 363 3.15 -8.08 -9.84
N SER A 364 2.77 -7.47 -10.96
CA SER A 364 2.57 -8.19 -12.21
C SER A 364 3.83 -8.97 -12.61
N THR A 365 3.67 -10.24 -12.96
CA THR A 365 4.72 -11.07 -13.57
C THR A 365 5.24 -10.47 -14.87
N GLY A 366 4.45 -9.62 -15.54
CA GLY A 366 4.85 -8.85 -16.71
C GLY A 366 5.87 -7.73 -16.44
N MET A 367 6.15 -7.43 -15.17
CA MET A 367 7.10 -6.39 -14.76
C MET A 367 8.38 -6.96 -14.14
N LEU A 368 8.50 -8.29 -14.04
CA LEU A 368 9.65 -8.98 -13.47
C LEU A 368 10.71 -9.29 -14.53
N MET A 369 11.97 -9.20 -14.12
CA MET A 369 13.14 -9.73 -14.81
C MET A 369 13.89 -10.68 -13.87
N ARG A 370 14.49 -11.73 -14.43
CA ARG A 370 15.34 -12.66 -13.66
C ARG A 370 16.63 -11.97 -13.28
N LYS A 371 17.05 -12.12 -12.03
CA LYS A 371 18.36 -11.64 -11.57
C LYS A 371 19.47 -12.32 -12.37
N PRO A 372 20.37 -11.55 -13.03
CA PRO A 372 21.58 -12.11 -13.62
C PRO A 372 22.50 -12.65 -12.53
N ASN A 373 23.18 -13.77 -12.80
CA ASN A 373 24.06 -14.41 -11.82
C ASN A 373 25.19 -13.50 -11.34
N ALA A 374 25.67 -12.62 -12.22
CA ALA A 374 26.79 -11.72 -11.96
C ALA A 374 26.42 -10.53 -11.05
N LEU A 375 25.13 -10.27 -10.82
CA LEU A 375 24.67 -9.13 -10.03
C LEU A 375 24.18 -9.58 -8.65
N SER A 376 24.39 -8.73 -7.65
CA SER A 376 23.71 -8.85 -6.35
C SER A 376 22.26 -8.35 -6.44
N LEU A 377 21.41 -8.76 -5.49
CA LEU A 377 20.05 -8.22 -5.36
C LEU A 377 20.08 -6.70 -5.19
N ALA A 378 20.99 -6.15 -4.38
CA ALA A 378 21.17 -4.71 -4.24
C ALA A 378 21.46 -4.00 -5.58
N GLN A 379 22.31 -4.58 -6.43
CA GLN A 379 22.53 -4.05 -7.77
C GLN A 379 21.29 -4.16 -8.65
N CYS A 380 20.56 -5.28 -8.57
CA CYS A 380 19.33 -5.48 -9.31
C CYS A 380 18.24 -4.46 -8.92
N ALA A 381 18.09 -4.15 -7.62
CA ALA A 381 17.15 -3.13 -7.14
C ALA A 381 17.44 -1.71 -7.64
N ALA A 382 18.65 -1.45 -8.14
CA ALA A 382 19.04 -0.15 -8.70
C ALA A 382 18.79 -0.03 -10.21
N ILE A 383 18.34 -1.10 -10.88
CA ILE A 383 18.17 -1.14 -12.33
C ILE A 383 16.80 -0.59 -12.79
N PRO A 384 15.65 -1.10 -12.31
CA PRO A 384 14.36 -0.94 -12.99
C PRO A 384 14.00 0.51 -13.29
N LYS A 385 13.96 1.38 -12.26
CA LYS A 385 13.51 2.75 -12.46
C LYS A 385 14.46 3.54 -13.32
N ALA A 386 15.76 3.46 -13.04
CA ALA A 386 16.77 4.24 -13.73
C ALA A 386 16.89 3.84 -15.21
N TRP A 387 17.06 2.54 -15.47
CA TRP A 387 17.33 2.02 -16.79
C TRP A 387 16.10 2.03 -17.68
N MET A 388 14.90 1.67 -17.18
CA MET A 388 13.68 1.79 -18.00
C MET A 388 13.39 3.24 -18.41
N THR A 389 13.69 4.21 -17.53
CA THR A 389 13.56 5.64 -17.86
C THR A 389 14.55 6.07 -18.93
N ALA A 390 15.81 5.63 -18.82
CA ALA A 390 16.83 5.94 -19.80
C ALA A 390 16.54 5.29 -21.17
N THR A 391 16.11 4.02 -21.18
CA THR A 391 15.65 3.29 -22.36
C THR A 391 14.46 3.99 -23.03
N GLN A 392 13.46 4.42 -22.24
CA GLN A 392 12.34 5.22 -22.74
C GLN A 392 12.83 6.51 -23.41
N ALA A 393 13.65 7.29 -22.72
CA ALA A 393 14.13 8.56 -23.20
C ALA A 393 14.89 8.40 -24.53
N LEU A 394 15.85 7.46 -24.56
CA LEU A 394 16.73 7.27 -25.71
C LEU A 394 16.00 6.70 -26.92
N HIS A 395 15.22 5.63 -26.74
CA HIS A 395 14.66 4.87 -27.86
C HIS A 395 13.24 5.27 -28.24
N GLN A 396 12.37 5.53 -27.25
CA GLN A 396 10.94 5.78 -27.52
C GLN A 396 10.63 7.26 -27.73
N VAL A 397 11.29 8.16 -27.01
CA VAL A 397 10.98 9.61 -27.07
C VAL A 397 11.92 10.34 -28.02
N LEU A 398 13.24 10.14 -27.85
CA LEU A 398 14.22 10.79 -28.72
C LEU A 398 14.40 10.06 -30.05
N GLU A 399 14.08 8.76 -30.12
CA GLU A 399 14.33 7.87 -31.27
C GLU A 399 15.78 8.04 -31.77
N PHE A 400 16.73 7.88 -30.84
CA PHE A 400 18.15 8.13 -31.05
C PHE A 400 18.70 7.41 -32.29
N GLN A 401 19.52 8.11 -33.06
CA GLN A 401 20.18 7.57 -34.25
C GLN A 401 21.70 7.43 -34.03
N PRO A 402 22.34 6.34 -34.50
CA PRO A 402 23.79 6.18 -34.44
C PRO A 402 24.54 7.36 -35.09
N GLY A 403 25.73 7.66 -34.58
CA GLY A 403 26.58 8.76 -35.05
C GLY A 403 26.16 10.15 -34.60
N LYS A 404 25.08 10.28 -33.81
CA LYS A 404 24.59 11.55 -33.28
C LYS A 404 25.16 11.87 -31.89
N SER A 405 25.11 13.15 -31.52
CA SER A 405 25.51 13.62 -30.20
C SER A 405 24.33 13.78 -29.25
N ILE A 406 24.55 13.55 -27.96
CA ILE A 406 23.53 13.67 -26.91
C ILE A 406 24.07 14.33 -25.65
N LEU A 407 23.26 15.17 -25.03
CA LEU A 407 23.51 15.79 -23.72
C LEU A 407 22.61 15.16 -22.65
N TRP A 408 23.23 14.60 -21.61
CA TRP A 408 22.54 14.14 -20.41
C TRP A 408 22.80 15.09 -19.24
N HIS A 409 21.78 15.85 -18.84
CA HIS A 409 21.89 16.62 -17.60
C HIS A 409 21.91 15.72 -16.36
N ALA A 410 22.36 16.27 -15.23
CA ALA A 410 22.55 15.53 -13.98
C ALA A 410 23.32 14.21 -14.21
N GLY A 411 24.49 14.30 -14.84
CA GLY A 411 25.25 13.18 -15.40
C GLY A 411 25.53 12.04 -14.42
N ALA A 412 25.79 12.36 -13.15
CA ALA A 412 26.04 11.37 -12.11
C ALA A 412 24.76 10.81 -11.45
N SER A 413 23.57 11.12 -11.96
CA SER A 413 22.31 10.51 -11.49
C SER A 413 22.16 9.09 -12.06
N GLY A 414 21.36 8.25 -11.39
CA GLY A 414 21.13 6.87 -11.86
C GLY A 414 20.59 6.79 -13.30
N VAL A 415 19.64 7.67 -13.66
CA VAL A 415 19.07 7.70 -15.02
C VAL A 415 20.13 8.12 -16.05
N SER A 416 20.91 9.16 -15.76
CA SER A 416 21.93 9.63 -16.71
C SER A 416 23.10 8.64 -16.83
N ILE A 417 23.50 7.98 -15.75
CA ILE A 417 24.51 6.90 -15.80
C ILE A 417 24.04 5.75 -16.69
N ALA A 418 22.78 5.33 -16.59
CA ALA A 418 22.20 4.35 -17.51
C ALA A 418 22.15 4.89 -18.95
N GLY A 419 21.71 6.14 -19.11
CA GLY A 419 21.57 6.82 -20.39
C GLY A 419 22.88 6.98 -21.17
N ILE A 420 23.98 7.29 -20.50
CA ILE A 420 25.31 7.39 -21.11
C ILE A 420 25.73 6.04 -21.69
N GLN A 421 25.57 4.97 -20.91
CA GLN A 421 25.97 3.62 -21.32
C GLN A 421 25.10 3.10 -22.47
N LEU A 422 23.78 3.35 -22.42
CA LEU A 422 22.86 3.05 -23.52
C LEU A 422 23.18 3.88 -24.78
N SER A 423 23.54 5.15 -24.62
CA SER A 423 23.94 6.02 -25.75
C SER A 423 25.22 5.49 -26.42
N ARG A 424 26.20 5.03 -25.63
CA ARG A 424 27.43 4.40 -26.13
C ARG A 424 27.09 3.12 -26.90
N ALA A 425 26.26 2.25 -26.33
CA ALA A 425 25.82 1.01 -26.97
C ALA A 425 25.00 1.27 -28.26
N ALA A 426 24.27 2.38 -28.33
CA ALA A 426 23.53 2.80 -29.51
C ALA A 426 24.39 3.53 -30.57
N GLY A 427 25.70 3.65 -30.34
CA GLY A 427 26.64 4.24 -31.31
C GLY A 427 26.66 5.76 -31.32
N ALA A 428 26.44 6.43 -30.19
CA ALA A 428 26.61 7.87 -30.09
C ALA A 428 28.04 8.31 -30.45
N SER A 429 28.16 9.37 -31.26
CA SER A 429 29.46 9.93 -31.65
C SER A 429 30.08 10.78 -30.54
N THR A 430 29.25 11.44 -29.74
CA THR A 430 29.70 12.27 -28.61
C THR A 430 28.61 12.31 -27.54
N ILE A 431 28.99 11.99 -26.31
CA ILE A 431 28.08 12.01 -25.16
C ILE A 431 28.55 13.11 -24.20
N PHE A 432 27.75 14.16 -24.07
CA PHE A 432 27.97 15.24 -23.13
C PHE A 432 27.20 14.98 -21.83
N THR A 433 27.76 15.40 -20.71
CA THR A 433 27.07 15.38 -19.42
C THR A 433 27.30 16.66 -18.65
N THR A 434 26.38 17.00 -17.74
CA THR A 434 26.61 18.09 -16.77
C THR A 434 26.56 17.56 -15.34
N ALA A 435 27.51 17.91 -14.49
CA ALA A 435 27.49 17.60 -13.06
C ALA A 435 27.97 18.77 -12.20
N GLY A 436 27.69 18.70 -10.89
CA GLY A 436 27.90 19.83 -9.96
C GLY A 436 29.21 19.79 -9.18
N THR A 437 30.06 18.79 -9.39
CA THR A 437 31.40 18.67 -8.82
C THR A 437 32.32 17.97 -9.83
N GLN A 438 33.64 18.17 -9.68
CA GLN A 438 34.62 17.55 -10.57
C GLN A 438 34.66 16.02 -10.36
N GLU A 439 34.47 15.52 -9.14
CA GLU A 439 34.40 14.08 -8.88
C GLU A 439 33.25 13.42 -9.65
N LYS A 440 32.09 14.10 -9.73
CA LYS A 440 30.93 13.62 -10.49
C LYS A 440 31.19 13.66 -12.00
N CYS A 441 31.89 14.69 -12.50
CA CYS A 441 32.33 14.72 -13.89
C CYS A 441 33.28 13.55 -14.20
N ASN A 442 34.31 13.35 -13.37
CA ASN A 442 35.28 12.27 -13.53
C ASN A 442 34.63 10.88 -13.52
N LEU A 443 33.62 10.66 -12.68
CA LEU A 443 32.83 9.43 -12.68
C LEU A 443 32.17 9.21 -14.05
N THR A 444 31.52 10.22 -14.60
CA THR A 444 30.79 10.08 -15.88
C THR A 444 31.71 9.82 -17.07
N THR A 445 32.92 10.38 -17.08
CA THR A 445 33.92 10.16 -18.13
C THR A 445 34.82 8.96 -17.88
N SER A 446 34.67 8.26 -16.77
CA SER A 446 35.43 7.03 -16.51
C SER A 446 35.15 5.99 -17.59
N GLU A 447 36.12 5.12 -17.87
CA GLU A 447 36.00 4.06 -18.90
C GLU A 447 34.77 3.16 -18.67
N ARG A 448 34.38 3.00 -17.40
CA ARG A 448 33.21 2.21 -16.99
C ARG A 448 31.89 2.83 -17.42
N ILE A 449 31.78 4.17 -17.43
CA ILE A 449 30.53 4.87 -17.77
C ILE A 449 30.56 5.39 -19.20
N GLY A 450 31.63 6.07 -19.60
CA GLY A 450 31.94 6.35 -21.00
C GLY A 450 31.30 7.60 -21.60
N ALA A 451 31.05 8.66 -20.82
CA ALA A 451 30.76 9.97 -21.40
C ALA A 451 32.02 10.52 -22.11
N THR A 452 31.82 11.21 -23.25
CA THR A 452 32.94 11.82 -24.00
C THR A 452 33.40 13.12 -23.36
N VAL A 453 32.46 13.92 -22.84
CA VAL A 453 32.72 15.22 -22.22
C VAL A 453 31.82 15.38 -21.00
N ALA A 454 32.40 15.77 -19.86
CA ALA A 454 31.64 16.13 -18.67
C ALA A 454 31.92 17.57 -18.28
N ILE A 455 30.84 18.32 -18.05
CA ILE A 455 30.87 19.76 -17.83
C ILE A 455 30.48 20.03 -16.39
N ASN A 456 31.40 20.65 -15.64
CA ASN A 456 31.07 21.09 -14.29
C ASN A 456 30.30 22.42 -14.38
N TYR A 457 28.98 22.36 -14.25
CA TYR A 457 28.10 23.52 -14.46
C TYR A 457 28.30 24.64 -13.42
N LYS A 458 29.08 24.40 -12.35
CA LYS A 458 29.44 25.43 -11.37
C LYS A 458 30.66 26.27 -11.78
N THR A 459 31.49 25.76 -12.69
CA THR A 459 32.74 26.39 -13.11
C THR A 459 32.78 26.70 -14.61
N GLU A 460 31.89 26.08 -15.39
CA GLU A 460 31.83 26.23 -16.85
C GLU A 460 30.39 26.45 -17.32
N ASP A 461 30.24 27.15 -18.45
CA ASP A 461 28.97 27.26 -19.17
C ASP A 461 28.82 26.09 -20.15
N PHE A 462 27.81 25.23 -19.94
CA PHE A 462 27.62 24.07 -20.80
C PHE A 462 27.25 24.41 -22.25
N VAL A 463 26.63 25.57 -22.49
CA VAL A 463 26.31 26.04 -23.84
C VAL A 463 27.60 26.36 -24.57
N GLU A 464 28.49 27.16 -23.96
CA GLU A 464 29.78 27.52 -24.56
C GLU A 464 30.65 26.29 -24.84
N VAL A 465 30.72 25.36 -23.89
CA VAL A 465 31.48 24.11 -24.08
C VAL A 465 30.93 23.32 -25.26
N ILE A 466 29.61 23.13 -25.34
CA ILE A 466 28.98 22.42 -26.46
C ILE A 466 29.25 23.15 -27.77
N GLN A 467 29.12 24.47 -27.83
CA GLN A 467 29.38 25.24 -29.04
C GLN A 467 30.82 25.06 -29.53
N ARG A 468 31.81 25.07 -28.61
CA ARG A 468 33.21 24.80 -28.95
C ARG A 468 33.42 23.38 -29.47
N TYR A 469 32.92 22.37 -28.76
CA TYR A 469 33.10 20.96 -29.15
C TYR A 469 32.37 20.58 -30.44
N THR A 470 31.28 21.28 -30.77
CA THR A 470 30.46 21.00 -31.95
C THR A 470 30.73 21.95 -33.10
N ASN A 471 31.72 22.85 -32.99
CA ASN A 471 32.02 23.91 -33.96
C ASN A 471 30.78 24.73 -34.35
N GLY A 472 30.02 25.18 -33.35
CA GLY A 472 28.82 26.00 -33.56
C GLY A 472 27.55 25.21 -33.91
N LYS A 473 27.63 23.88 -34.08
CA LYS A 473 26.50 23.07 -34.58
C LYS A 473 25.47 22.70 -33.52
N GLY A 474 25.84 22.65 -32.25
CA GLY A 474 25.01 22.16 -31.15
C GLY A 474 24.84 20.63 -31.12
N VAL A 475 24.12 20.12 -30.11
CA VAL A 475 23.86 18.68 -29.94
C VAL A 475 22.58 18.21 -30.66
N ASN A 476 22.51 16.93 -31.02
CA ASN A 476 21.32 16.39 -31.68
C ASN A 476 20.21 16.02 -30.69
N TYR A 477 20.57 15.63 -29.47
CA TYR A 477 19.61 15.20 -28.46
C TYR A 477 19.93 15.79 -27.09
N ILE A 478 18.91 16.11 -26.30
CA ILE A 478 19.07 16.60 -24.92
C ILE A 478 18.08 15.86 -24.01
N VAL A 479 18.57 15.36 -22.88
CA VAL A 479 17.76 14.83 -21.79
C VAL A 479 17.88 15.77 -20.59
N ASP A 480 16.76 16.40 -20.24
CA ASP A 480 16.67 17.41 -19.20
C ASP A 480 15.92 16.91 -17.96
N PHE A 481 16.51 17.19 -16.79
CA PHE A 481 15.94 16.91 -15.48
C PHE A 481 15.78 18.19 -14.64
N VAL A 482 16.29 19.32 -15.13
CA VAL A 482 16.38 20.60 -14.42
C VAL A 482 15.14 21.43 -14.68
N GLY A 483 14.70 21.55 -15.94
CA GLY A 483 13.50 22.29 -16.31
C GLY A 483 13.77 23.78 -16.50
N GLY A 484 12.94 24.63 -15.88
CA GLY A 484 12.82 26.06 -16.16
C GLY A 484 14.14 26.81 -16.39
N PRO A 485 15.09 26.80 -15.44
CA PRO A 485 16.37 27.51 -15.57
C PRO A 485 17.23 27.06 -16.76
N TYR A 486 17.04 25.83 -17.25
CA TYR A 486 17.81 25.27 -18.36
C TYR A 486 17.05 25.32 -19.69
N PHE A 487 15.76 25.68 -19.69
CA PHE A 487 14.93 25.66 -20.89
C PHE A 487 15.57 26.46 -22.04
N GLN A 488 15.83 27.75 -21.83
CA GLN A 488 16.44 28.62 -22.84
C GLN A 488 17.85 28.14 -23.24
N ARG A 489 18.66 27.75 -22.26
CA ARG A 489 20.03 27.28 -22.48
C ARG A 489 20.07 25.97 -23.29
N ASN A 490 19.08 25.11 -23.13
CA ASN A 490 18.91 23.90 -23.93
C ASN A 490 18.58 24.25 -25.38
N LEU A 491 17.77 25.28 -25.63
CA LEU A 491 17.51 25.77 -26.99
C LEU A 491 18.77 26.35 -27.66
N GLU A 492 19.67 26.94 -26.89
CA GLU A 492 20.95 27.48 -27.37
C GLU A 492 21.96 26.37 -27.66
N ALA A 493 22.08 25.38 -26.78
CA ALA A 493 22.94 24.20 -26.95
C ALA A 493 22.43 23.23 -28.03
N ALA A 494 21.13 23.24 -28.32
CA ALA A 494 20.52 22.41 -29.35
C ALA A 494 21.07 22.73 -30.74
N GLY A 495 21.34 21.67 -31.51
CA GLY A 495 21.61 21.77 -32.93
C GLY A 495 20.34 21.84 -33.77
N ARG A 496 20.51 21.93 -35.10
CA ARG A 496 19.39 21.82 -36.04
C ARG A 496 18.77 20.42 -35.97
N ASP A 497 17.45 20.38 -35.99
CA ASP A 497 16.59 19.20 -35.85
C ASP A 497 16.75 18.47 -34.50
N CYS A 498 17.19 19.20 -33.47
CA CYS A 498 17.39 18.64 -32.14
C CYS A 498 16.08 18.17 -31.50
N ARG A 499 16.14 17.05 -30.77
CA ARG A 499 15.05 16.57 -29.94
C ARG A 499 15.43 16.66 -28.47
N ILE A 500 14.57 17.27 -27.68
CA ILE A 500 14.75 17.53 -26.26
C ILE A 500 13.65 16.80 -25.52
N VAL A 501 14.02 15.96 -24.55
CA VAL A 501 13.07 15.34 -23.62
C VAL A 501 13.27 15.88 -22.22
N MET A 502 12.19 16.38 -21.61
CA MET A 502 12.15 16.81 -20.22
C MET A 502 11.52 15.70 -19.36
N LEU A 503 12.30 15.18 -18.40
CA LEU A 503 11.92 14.08 -17.50
C LEU A 503 11.82 14.51 -16.04
N GLY A 504 12.15 15.77 -15.74
CA GLY A 504 12.20 16.29 -14.38
C GLY A 504 12.14 17.81 -14.34
N ARG A 505 12.04 18.33 -13.11
CA ARG A 505 11.83 19.75 -12.81
C ARG A 505 12.61 20.20 -11.57
N MET A 506 13.83 19.71 -11.41
CA MET A 506 14.63 19.94 -10.19
C MET A 506 14.91 21.43 -9.93
N GLY A 507 15.02 22.25 -10.98
CA GLY A 507 15.19 23.70 -10.92
C GLY A 507 13.88 24.49 -11.00
N GLY A 508 12.72 23.82 -11.06
CA GLY A 508 11.40 24.45 -11.18
C GLY A 508 10.79 24.36 -12.58
N MET A 509 9.53 24.78 -12.69
CA MET A 509 8.70 24.63 -13.91
C MET A 509 8.59 25.90 -14.76
N LYS A 510 9.11 27.03 -14.28
CA LYS A 510 8.92 28.33 -14.94
C LYS A 510 10.21 28.73 -15.67
N ALA A 511 10.07 29.11 -16.93
CA ALA A 511 11.10 29.75 -17.73
C ALA A 511 10.58 31.14 -18.15
N PRO A 512 10.72 32.17 -17.29
CA PRO A 512 10.31 33.52 -17.67
C PRO A 512 11.14 33.99 -18.86
N ASP A 513 10.53 34.76 -19.75
CA ASP A 513 11.20 35.43 -20.87
C ASP A 513 11.93 34.51 -21.88
N ALA A 514 11.46 33.26 -22.02
CA ALA A 514 12.04 32.31 -22.97
C ALA A 514 11.88 32.77 -24.43
N ASP A 515 12.99 32.79 -25.18
CA ASP A 515 12.99 33.11 -26.61
C ASP A 515 12.75 31.84 -27.43
N LEU A 516 11.61 31.79 -28.12
CA LEU A 516 11.22 30.65 -28.96
C LEU A 516 11.84 30.71 -30.37
N THR A 517 12.59 31.76 -30.72
CA THR A 517 13.26 31.90 -32.01
C THR A 517 14.13 30.68 -32.38
N PRO A 518 14.92 30.08 -31.47
CA PRO A 518 15.69 28.87 -31.78
C PRO A 518 14.80 27.67 -32.09
N VAL A 519 13.62 27.54 -31.48
CA VAL A 519 12.68 26.44 -31.75
C VAL A 519 12.32 26.43 -33.23
N LEU A 520 11.97 27.59 -33.79
CA LEU A 520 11.63 27.73 -35.21
C LEU A 520 12.86 27.59 -36.12
N ARG A 521 13.94 28.34 -35.84
CA ARG A 521 15.13 28.38 -36.72
C ARG A 521 15.87 27.05 -36.77
N LYS A 522 15.90 26.31 -35.67
CA LYS A 522 16.56 25.02 -35.55
C LYS A 522 15.58 23.85 -35.68
N ARG A 523 14.25 24.08 -35.77
CA ARG A 523 13.21 23.04 -35.85
C ARG A 523 13.29 22.03 -34.70
N ILE A 524 13.37 22.56 -33.48
CA ILE A 524 13.53 21.75 -32.27
C ILE A 524 12.21 21.05 -31.94
N ARG A 525 12.26 19.76 -31.60
CA ARG A 525 11.16 19.04 -30.95
C ARG A 525 11.41 19.02 -29.44
N PHE A 526 10.45 19.50 -28.66
CA PHE A 526 10.49 19.46 -27.20
C PHE A 526 9.34 18.60 -26.68
N GLU A 527 9.62 17.60 -25.86
CA GLU A 527 8.63 16.67 -25.31
C GLU A 527 8.83 16.45 -23.81
N GLY A 528 7.74 16.47 -23.04
CA GLY A 528 7.75 16.01 -21.64
C GLY A 528 7.31 14.56 -21.55
N SER A 529 7.98 13.74 -20.74
CA SER A 529 7.55 12.36 -20.50
C SER A 529 7.71 11.92 -19.05
N THR A 530 6.81 11.05 -18.62
CA THR A 530 6.81 10.39 -17.32
C THR A 530 6.64 8.88 -17.50
N LEU A 531 7.29 8.10 -16.62
CA LEU A 531 7.21 6.63 -16.68
C LEU A 531 6.03 6.09 -15.86
N ARG A 532 5.86 6.51 -14.60
CA ARG A 532 4.87 5.93 -13.66
C ARG A 532 3.41 6.10 -14.10
N SER A 533 3.11 7.10 -14.92
CA SER A 533 1.76 7.35 -15.44
C SER A 533 1.41 6.51 -16.67
N ARG A 534 2.35 5.74 -17.22
CA ARG A 534 2.10 4.86 -18.37
C ARG A 534 1.45 3.57 -17.89
N ASP A 535 0.56 3.01 -18.69
CA ASP A 535 -0.04 1.71 -18.42
C ASP A 535 0.98 0.56 -18.45
N GLU A 536 0.55 -0.60 -17.95
CA GLU A 536 1.40 -1.78 -17.82
C GLU A 536 1.86 -2.32 -19.17
N SER A 537 1.04 -2.20 -20.23
CA SER A 537 1.41 -2.67 -21.56
C SER A 537 2.60 -1.89 -22.11
N TYR A 538 2.64 -0.58 -21.87
CA TYR A 538 3.75 0.28 -22.24
C TYR A 538 4.99 -0.02 -21.41
N GLN A 539 4.85 -0.14 -20.09
CA GLN A 539 5.98 -0.44 -19.21
C GLN A 539 6.55 -1.84 -19.45
N SER A 540 5.72 -2.83 -19.78
CA SER A 540 6.13 -4.19 -20.12
C SER A 540 6.99 -4.22 -21.38
N LYS A 541 6.62 -3.48 -22.44
CA LYS A 541 7.44 -3.37 -23.66
C LYS A 541 8.80 -2.73 -23.39
N LEU A 542 8.84 -1.72 -22.51
CA LEU A 542 10.09 -1.12 -22.07
C LEU A 542 10.94 -2.08 -21.25
N ARG A 543 10.31 -2.87 -20.37
CA ARG A 543 10.96 -3.92 -19.60
C ARG A 543 11.56 -4.97 -20.53
N GLU A 544 10.82 -5.46 -21.51
CA GLU A 544 11.28 -6.43 -22.50
C GLU A 544 12.47 -5.90 -23.31
N MET A 545 12.44 -4.62 -23.71
CA MET A 545 13.59 -3.97 -24.34
C MET A 545 14.80 -3.90 -23.41
N LEU A 546 14.60 -3.52 -22.14
CA LEU A 546 15.67 -3.47 -21.16
C LEU A 546 16.25 -4.87 -20.89
N GLU A 547 15.41 -5.90 -20.89
CA GLU A 547 15.79 -7.29 -20.67
C GLU A 547 16.81 -7.77 -21.72
N THR A 548 16.72 -7.27 -22.97
CA THR A 548 17.71 -7.56 -24.03
C THR A 548 19.13 -7.08 -23.70
N TYR A 549 19.27 -6.15 -22.76
CA TYR A 549 20.57 -5.62 -22.31
C TYR A 549 21.13 -6.36 -21.08
N LEU A 550 20.40 -7.29 -20.45
CA LEU A 550 20.90 -8.03 -19.29
C LEU A 550 22.26 -8.70 -19.50
N PRO A 551 22.56 -9.31 -20.67
CA PRO A 551 23.89 -9.88 -20.92
C PRO A 551 25.03 -8.86 -20.81
N LYS A 552 24.79 -7.57 -21.09
CA LYS A 552 25.81 -6.52 -20.95
C LYS A 552 26.15 -6.21 -19.49
N PHE A 553 25.23 -6.46 -18.56
CA PHE A 553 25.55 -6.36 -17.14
C PHE A 553 26.40 -7.54 -16.69
N GLU A 554 26.18 -8.74 -17.26
CA GLU A 554 26.96 -9.94 -16.95
C GLU A 554 28.40 -9.83 -17.48
N THR A 555 28.60 -9.26 -18.67
CA THR A 555 29.95 -9.05 -19.22
C THR A 555 30.68 -7.86 -18.60
N GLY A 556 29.99 -7.03 -17.81
CA GLY A 556 30.52 -5.79 -17.26
C GLY A 556 30.57 -4.61 -18.24
N ASP A 557 30.05 -4.77 -19.46
CA ASP A 557 29.87 -3.67 -20.43
C ASP A 557 29.00 -2.55 -19.85
N PHE A 558 27.98 -2.96 -19.07
CA PHE A 558 27.06 -2.09 -18.33
C PHE A 558 27.31 -2.21 -16.83
N THR A 559 27.64 -1.08 -16.21
CA THR A 559 27.93 -0.94 -14.80
C THR A 559 26.75 -0.32 -14.05
N VAL A 560 26.31 -0.98 -12.98
CA VAL A 560 25.40 -0.40 -11.98
C VAL A 560 26.21 0.32 -10.91
N VAL A 561 26.04 1.64 -10.80
CA VAL A 561 26.72 2.46 -9.79
C VAL A 561 25.84 2.61 -8.56
N LEU A 562 26.24 1.95 -7.47
CA LEU A 562 25.65 2.14 -6.15
C LEU A 562 26.48 3.19 -5.39
N HIS A 563 25.82 4.29 -5.01
CA HIS A 563 26.42 5.30 -4.13
C HIS A 563 26.58 4.76 -2.71
N LYS A 564 25.51 4.13 -2.22
CA LYS A 564 25.42 3.60 -0.86
C LYS A 564 24.36 2.50 -0.80
N THR A 565 24.65 1.49 0.00
CA THR A 565 23.70 0.48 0.44
C THR A 565 23.46 0.70 1.93
N LEU A 566 22.20 0.79 2.33
CA LEU A 566 21.76 1.11 3.70
C LEU A 566 20.88 0.00 4.25
N SER A 567 20.79 -0.13 5.58
CA SER A 567 19.64 -0.84 6.14
C SER A 567 18.38 -0.03 5.84
N TRP A 568 17.25 -0.71 5.58
CA TRP A 568 15.97 -0.03 5.42
C TRP A 568 15.52 0.74 6.68
N HIS A 569 16.04 0.42 7.86
CA HIS A 569 15.86 1.21 9.08
C HIS A 569 16.51 2.60 9.00
N GLU A 570 17.47 2.78 8.10
CA GLU A 570 18.17 4.05 7.85
C GLU A 570 17.62 4.80 6.63
N ILE A 571 16.42 4.47 6.15
CA ILE A 571 15.85 5.02 4.92
C ILE A 571 15.77 6.56 4.90
N GLN A 572 15.60 7.19 6.06
CA GLN A 572 15.58 8.64 6.21
C GLN A 572 16.91 9.28 5.79
N GLU A 573 18.04 8.63 6.10
CA GLU A 573 19.37 9.08 5.69
C GLU A 573 19.53 8.99 4.17
N GLY A 574 19.05 7.90 3.56
CA GLY A 574 19.03 7.77 2.10
C GLY A 574 18.21 8.87 1.42
N HIS A 575 17.06 9.25 1.98
CA HIS A 575 16.26 10.38 1.50
C HIS A 575 17.04 11.70 1.64
N ARG A 576 17.65 11.96 2.80
CA ARG A 576 18.43 13.18 3.08
C ARG A 576 19.56 13.37 2.06
N GLN A 577 20.34 12.32 1.78
CA GLN A 577 21.46 12.39 0.83
C GLN A 577 20.98 12.72 -0.59
N ILE A 578 19.85 12.15 -1.03
CA ILE A 578 19.26 12.49 -2.34
C ILE A 578 18.74 13.92 -2.35
N GLU A 579 18.14 14.41 -1.26
CA GLU A 579 17.67 15.80 -1.16
C GLU A 579 18.83 16.79 -1.29
N GLN A 580 19.96 16.50 -0.64
CA GLN A 580 21.18 17.31 -0.70
C GLN A 580 21.99 17.09 -1.99
N SER A 581 21.55 16.18 -2.87
CA SER A 581 22.22 15.85 -4.13
C SER A 581 23.66 15.36 -3.92
N GLU A 582 23.93 14.69 -2.80
CA GLU A 582 25.25 14.15 -2.44
C GLU A 582 25.57 12.92 -3.30
N ASN A 583 24.56 12.11 -3.61
CA ASN A 583 24.73 10.82 -4.28
C ASN A 583 25.30 10.90 -5.71
N SER A 584 26.08 9.87 -6.05
CA SER A 584 26.53 9.55 -7.40
C SER A 584 26.08 8.13 -7.73
N GLY A 585 25.12 7.97 -8.64
CA GLY A 585 24.41 6.71 -8.84
C GLY A 585 23.25 6.52 -7.85
N LYS A 586 22.96 5.27 -7.50
CA LYS A 586 21.76 4.86 -6.77
C LYS A 586 22.04 4.63 -5.28
N ILE A 587 21.09 5.00 -4.43
CA ILE A 587 21.04 4.55 -3.03
C ILE A 587 20.01 3.42 -2.96
N VAL A 588 20.39 2.33 -2.31
CA VAL A 588 19.57 1.12 -2.14
C VAL A 588 19.45 0.80 -0.66
N CYS A 589 18.26 0.38 -0.24
CA CYS A 589 18.02 -0.16 1.10
C CYS A 589 17.94 -1.69 1.02
N LEU A 590 18.56 -2.36 1.98
CA LEU A 590 18.42 -3.80 2.24
C LEU A 590 17.33 -4.01 3.28
N VAL A 591 16.50 -5.02 3.02
CA VAL A 591 15.42 -5.46 3.90
C VAL A 591 15.87 -6.74 4.61
N ASP A 592 15.47 -6.88 5.87
CA ASP A 592 15.93 -7.95 6.76
C ASP A 592 15.37 -9.35 6.43
#